data_AF-H0AEB0-F1
#
_entry.id   AF-H0AEB0-F1
#
_cell.length_a   1.000
_cell.length_b   1.000
_cell.length_c   1.000
_cell.angle_alpha   90.00
_cell.angle_beta   90.00
_cell.angle_gamma   90.00
#
_symmetry.space_group_name_H-M   'P 1'
#
loop_
_entity.id
_entity.type
_entity.pdbx_description
1 polymer ?
#
loop_
_entity_poly.entity_id
_entity_poly.type
_entity_poly.pdbx_seq_one_letter_code
_entity_poly.pdbx_strand_id
1 'polypeptide(L)' 'MSGSEDEKTLDRLTHLGKKLLRQLDDEENENLTFETQVRSKSNVEYDEEDGRLSLGDSYSTRKFLNISMQLELQEVI' A
#
# COMPACT_ATOMS: atom_id res chain seq x y z
N MET A 1 -2.51 -23.34 13.45
CA MET A 1 -1.35 -22.43 13.57
C MET A 1 -1.74 -21.01 13.14
N SER A 2 -2.78 -20.38 13.72
CA SER A 2 -3.25 -19.06 13.27
C SER A 2 -2.61 -17.87 14.00
N GLY A 3 -2.12 -18.07 15.24
CA GLY A 3 -1.63 -16.96 16.06
C GLY A 3 -0.43 -16.20 15.49
N SER A 4 0.42 -16.84 14.67
CA SER A 4 1.61 -16.20 14.10
C SER A 4 1.35 -15.34 12.87
N GLU A 5 0.30 -15.62 12.10
CA GLU A 5 -0.06 -14.84 10.91
C GLU A 5 -0.85 -13.58 11.28
N ASP A 6 -1.70 -13.70 12.31
CA ASP A 6 -2.46 -12.57 12.86
C ASP A 6 -1.50 -11.53 13.48
N GLU A 7 -0.49 -11.98 14.24
CA GLU A 7 0.51 -11.10 14.84
C GLU A 7 1.35 -10.36 13.79
N LYS A 8 1.83 -11.07 12.75
CA LYS A 8 2.53 -10.44 11.61
C LYS A 8 1.64 -9.42 10.90
N THR A 9 0.35 -9.71 10.76
CA THR A 9 -0.62 -8.81 10.13
C THR A 9 -0.79 -7.55 10.96
N LEU A 10 -0.96 -7.70 12.28
CA LEU A 10 -1.07 -6.58 13.21
C LEU A 10 0.19 -5.70 13.22
N ASP A 11 1.37 -6.31 13.18
CA ASP A 11 2.64 -5.58 13.09
C ASP A 11 2.74 -4.76 11.80
N ARG A 12 2.38 -5.34 10.66
CA ARG A 12 2.36 -4.64 9.36
C ARG A 12 1.38 -3.48 9.37
N LEU A 13 0.17 -3.68 9.89
CA LEU A 13 -0.84 -2.63 10.01
C LEU A 13 -0.38 -1.51 10.94
N THR A 14 0.24 -1.87 12.07
CA THR A 14 0.80 -0.90 13.03
C THR A 14 1.93 -0.08 12.41
N HIS A 15 2.83 -0.73 11.66
CA HIS A 15 3.91 -0.06 10.97
C HIS A 15 3.39 0.90 9.91
N LEU A 16 2.41 0.48 9.11
CA LEU A 16 1.75 1.33 8.13
C LEU A 16 1.12 2.56 8.80
N GLY A 17 0.34 2.37 9.86
CA GLY A 17 -0.29 3.47 10.59
C GLY A 17 0.72 4.49 11.13
N LYS A 18 1.82 4.03 11.74
CA LYS A 18 2.91 4.90 12.21
C LYS A 18 3.60 5.66 11.08
N LYS A 19 3.79 5.03 9.91
CA LYS A 19 4.37 5.67 8.72
C LYS A 19 3.45 6.75 8.16
N LEU A 20 2.13 6.57 8.24
CA LEU A 20 1.16 7.59 7.83
C LEU A 20 1.10 8.75 8.81
N LEU A 21 1.08 8.49 10.13
CA LEU A 21 1.09 9.54 11.15
C LEU A 21 2.31 10.47 11.00
N ARG A 22 3.50 9.91 10.81
CA ARG A 22 4.71 10.70 10.57
C ARG A 22 4.63 11.57 9.32
N GLN A 23 3.94 11.11 8.28
CA GLN A 23 3.74 11.88 7.06
C GLN A 23 2.69 12.99 7.24
N LEU A 24 1.75 12.85 8.19
CA LEU A 24 0.79 13.89 8.54
C LEU A 24 1.40 14.99 9.41
N ASP A 25 2.35 14.63 10.28
CA ASP A 25 3.05 15.56 11.17
C ASP A 25 4.14 16.38 10.42
N ASP A 26 4.42 16.05 9.16
CA ASP A 26 5.40 16.73 8.31
C ASP A 26 4.70 17.82 7.49
N GLU A 27 4.85 19.08 7.91
CA GLU A 27 4.23 20.25 7.27
C GLU A 27 4.70 20.46 5.81
N GLU A 28 5.87 19.94 5.43
CA GLU A 28 6.37 20.01 4.04
C GLU A 28 5.82 18.88 3.16
N ASN A 29 5.12 17.91 3.75
CA ASN A 29 4.61 16.75 3.02
C ASN A 29 3.22 17.02 2.44
N GLU A 30 3.21 17.43 1.17
CA GLU A 30 1.98 17.72 0.43
C GLU A 30 1.12 16.47 0.12
N ASN A 31 1.69 15.26 0.15
CA ASN A 31 1.00 14.06 -0.32
C ASN A 31 1.38 12.82 0.49
N LEU A 32 0.41 12.23 1.20
CA LEU A 32 0.60 10.94 1.85
C LEU A 32 0.96 9.84 0.85
N THR A 33 1.89 8.97 1.24
CA THR A 33 2.34 7.83 0.43
C THR A 33 2.38 6.53 1.22
N PHE A 34 2.27 5.41 0.49
CA PHE A 34 2.45 4.07 1.01
C PHE A 34 3.10 3.15 -0.03
N GLU A 35 3.72 2.07 0.44
CA GLU A 35 4.31 1.04 -0.42
C GLU A 35 3.34 -0.13 -0.59
N THR A 36 3.30 -0.69 -1.80
CA THR A 36 2.48 -1.87 -2.10
C THR A 36 3.15 -2.71 -3.16
N GLN A 37 2.91 -4.02 -3.15
CA GLN A 37 3.44 -4.94 -4.16
C GLN A 37 2.86 -4.59 -5.54
N VAL A 38 3.73 -4.64 -6.56
CA VAL A 38 3.36 -4.34 -7.94
C VAL A 38 2.58 -5.52 -8.53
N ARG A 39 1.47 -5.23 -9.21
CA ARG A 39 0.67 -6.23 -9.93
C ARG A 39 1.02 -6.27 -11.41
N SER A 40 2.29 -6.48 -11.73
CA SER A 40 2.78 -6.65 -13.11
C SER A 40 2.91 -8.15 -13.43
N LYS A 41 2.86 -8.51 -14.72
CA LYS A 41 3.08 -9.90 -15.16
C LYS A 41 4.42 -10.45 -14.68
N SER A 42 5.44 -9.60 -14.54
CA SER A 42 6.78 -9.97 -14.08
C SER A 42 6.90 -10.11 -12.55
N ASN A 43 5.87 -9.76 -11.79
CA ASN A 43 5.83 -9.85 -10.33
C ASN A 43 4.68 -10.73 -9.83
N VAL A 44 4.10 -11.55 -10.72
CA VAL A 44 3.04 -12.51 -10.40
C VAL A 44 3.59 -13.88 -10.71
N GLU A 45 3.56 -14.77 -9.72
CA GLU A 45 4.00 -16.15 -9.83
C GLU A 45 2.83 -17.08 -9.50
N TYR A 46 2.84 -18.27 -10.09
CA TYR A 46 1.88 -19.31 -9.74
C TYR A 46 2.47 -20.16 -8.62
N ASP A 47 1.85 -20.10 -7.46
CA ASP A 47 2.16 -20.95 -6.32
C ASP A 47 1.49 -22.32 -6.54
N GLU A 48 2.30 -23.33 -6.88
CA GLU A 48 1.83 -24.70 -7.12
C GLU A 48 1.38 -25.40 -5.84
N GLU A 49 1.89 -25.01 -4.67
CA GLU A 49 1.52 -25.62 -3.39
C GLU A 49 0.12 -25.20 -2.97
N ASP A 50 -0.17 -23.89 -3.06
CA ASP A 50 -1.46 -23.31 -2.69
C ASP A 50 -2.46 -23.23 -3.86
N GLY A 51 -2.00 -23.55 -5.08
CA GLY A 51 -2.79 -23.53 -6.31
C GLY A 51 -3.31 -22.14 -6.69
N ARG A 52 -2.56 -21.08 -6.35
CA ARG A 52 -2.99 -19.67 -6.43
C ARG A 52 -1.91 -18.76 -7.01
N LEU A 53 -2.32 -17.60 -7.49
CA LEU A 53 -1.37 -16.55 -7.87
C LEU A 53 -0.87 -15.81 -6.63
N SER A 54 0.44 -15.68 -6.50
CA SER A 54 1.11 -14.90 -5.47
C SER A 54 1.81 -13.68 -6.10
N LEU A 55 2.10 -12.69 -5.26
CA LEU A 55 2.87 -11.51 -5.66
C LEU A 55 4.31 -11.67 -5.18
N GLY A 56 5.27 -11.40 -6.07
CA GLY A 56 6.69 -11.40 -5.75
C GLY A 56 7.16 -10.13 -5.03
N ASP A 57 8.48 -9.96 -4.97
CA ASP A 57 9.13 -8.95 -4.11
C ASP A 57 9.26 -7.56 -4.72
N SER A 58 8.60 -7.28 -5.86
CA SER A 58 8.58 -5.93 -6.43
C SER A 58 7.54 -5.05 -5.74
N TYR A 59 7.97 -3.87 -5.27
CA TYR A 59 7.14 -2.87 -4.61
C TYR A 59 7.14 -1.53 -5.36
N SER A 60 6.06 -0.77 -5.21
CA SER A 60 6.01 0.62 -5.64
C SER A 60 5.42 1.53 -4.57
N THR A 61 5.90 2.77 -4.55
CA THR A 61 5.34 3.84 -3.74
C THR A 61 4.14 4.45 -4.47
N ARG A 62 3.01 4.55 -3.78
CA ARG A 62 1.79 5.19 -4.28
C ARG A 62 1.42 6.37 -3.39
N LYS A 63 0.85 7.39 -4.01
CA LYS A 63 0.20 8.50 -3.30
C LYS A 63 -1.21 8.08 -2.88
N PHE A 64 -1.68 8.55 -1.73
CA PHE A 64 -3.10 8.53 -1.42
C PHE A 64 -3.78 9.52 -2.34
N LEU A 65 -4.59 9.00 -3.26
CA LEU A 65 -5.45 9.83 -4.09
C LEU A 65 -6.63 10.25 -3.21
N ASN A 66 -6.64 11.50 -2.76
CA ASN A 66 -7.83 12.07 -2.14
C ASN A 66 -8.84 12.32 -3.28
N ILE A 67 -9.75 11.37 -3.52
CA ILE A 67 -10.74 11.43 -4.61
C ILE A 67 -11.57 12.73 -4.52
N SER A 68 -11.78 13.24 -3.30
CA SER A 68 -12.43 14.53 -3.04
C SER A 68 -11.69 15.72 -3.66
N MET A 69 -10.35 15.73 -3.60
CA MET A 69 -9.50 16.82 -4.11
C MET A 69 -9.33 16.75 -5.64
N GLN A 70 -9.55 15.59 -6.23
CA GLN A 70 -9.41 15.38 -7.68
C GLN A 70 -10.65 15.80 -8.48
N LEU A 71 -11.84 15.74 -7.87
CA LEU A 71 -13.08 16.19 -8.51
C LEU A 71 -13.10 17.72 -8.71
N GLU A 72 -12.52 18.50 -7.80
CA GLU A 72 -12.39 19.97 -7.93
C GLU A 72 -11.51 20.41 -9.11
N LEU A 73 -10.53 19.60 -9.50
CA LEU A 73 -9.61 19.94 -10.61
C LEU A 73 -10.19 19.66 -12.01
N GLN A 74 -11.33 18.94 -12.12
CA GLN A 74 -11.97 18.69 -13.41
C GLN A 74 -13.08 19.68 -13.79
N GLU A 75 -13.53 20.56 -12.87
CA GLU A 75 -14.52 21.60 -13.18
C GLU A 75 -13.90 22.93 -13.66
N VAL A 76 -12.57 23.01 -13.84
CA VAL A 76 -11.85 24.25 -14.22
C VAL A 76 -11.08 24.12 -15.55
N ILE A 77 -11.44 23.17 -16.43
CA ILE A 77 -10.88 23.09 -17.80
C ILE A 77 -11.98 23.15 -18.85
#